data_AF-A0A672UUH3-F1
#
_entry.id   AF-A0A672UUH3-F1
#
_cell.length_a   1.000
_cell.length_b   1.000
_cell.length_c   1.000
_cell.angle_alpha   90.00
_cell.angle_beta   90.00
_cell.angle_gamma   90.00
#
_symmetry.space_group_name_H-M   'P 1'
#
loop_
_entity.id
_entity.type
_entity.pdbx_description
1 polymer ?
#
loop_
_entity_poly.entity_id
_entity_poly.type
_entity_poly.pdbx_seq_one_letter_code
_entity_poly.pdbx_strand_id
1 'polypeptide(L)'
;MNYYLAVIPFLGAVEAGLFGQQQYEIEILPPEERRDDFCYSVADCWSRIPDLMNAWKAYFEYLLSTEHTATSPATFSSFKLDDALCLMWRAHVASIAYAQPKFHDSLKYLSDPEANFGEHWANAVDFIAATHFSTDLLTTNNFQVFLPQRMLVVGDVIPFISDFSPQQNRVLLSLSVLYKINKATGGLLLSLWQKAMSTEEGRKMGQKLIAGMASSQKFDPLGIYNDLKRADLTAPSFLRKSSSNIE
;
A
#
# COMPACT_ATOMS: atom_id res chain seq x y z
N MET A 1 -4.16 -7.78 12.45
CA MET A 1 -3.84 -6.97 11.26
C MET A 1 -4.97 -6.01 10.90
N ASN A 2 -6.12 -6.48 10.41
CA ASN A 2 -7.19 -5.62 9.88
C ASN A 2 -7.77 -4.58 10.84
N TYR A 3 -7.68 -4.79 12.17
CA TYR A 3 -7.99 -3.75 13.16
C TYR A 3 -7.26 -2.44 12.86
N TYR A 4 -5.97 -2.51 12.58
CA TYR A 4 -5.12 -1.34 12.29
C TYR A 4 -5.43 -0.69 10.94
N LEU A 5 -6.11 -1.41 10.05
CA LEU A 5 -6.53 -0.94 8.73
C LEU A 5 -7.99 -0.50 8.67
N ALA A 6 -8.75 -0.66 9.76
CA ALA A 6 -10.16 -0.30 9.84
C ALA A 6 -10.43 0.68 10.99
N VAL A 7 -10.10 0.29 12.22
CA VAL A 7 -10.42 1.07 13.43
C VAL A 7 -9.53 2.31 13.54
N ILE A 8 -8.23 2.18 13.28
CA ILE A 8 -7.32 3.33 13.35
C ILE A 8 -7.65 4.39 12.29
N PRO A 9 -7.87 4.05 11.01
CA PRO A 9 -8.37 5.04 10.05
C PRO A 9 -9.70 5.67 10.49
N PHE A 10 -10.64 4.88 11.01
CA PHE A 10 -11.91 5.42 11.51
C PHE A 10 -11.71 6.44 12.64
N LEU A 11 -10.91 6.12 13.66
CA LEU A 11 -10.59 7.05 14.75
C LEU A 11 -9.79 8.26 14.26
N GLY A 12 -8.92 8.08 13.26
CA GLY A 12 -8.23 9.18 12.58
C GLY A 12 -9.18 10.12 11.85
N ALA A 13 -10.25 9.59 11.24
CA ALA A 13 -11.31 10.39 10.61
C ALA A 13 -12.16 11.16 11.62
N VAL A 14 -12.49 10.53 12.75
CA VAL A 14 -13.17 11.19 13.89
C VAL A 14 -12.35 12.38 14.37
N GLU A 15 -11.06 12.15 14.62
CA GLU A 15 -10.13 13.18 15.08
C GLU A 15 -9.89 14.30 14.04
N ALA A 16 -9.92 13.97 12.76
CA ALA A 16 -9.86 14.96 11.68
C ALA A 16 -11.15 15.81 11.56
N GLY A 17 -12.21 15.47 12.29
CA GLY A 17 -13.49 16.17 12.23
C GLY A 17 -14.37 15.79 11.04
N LEU A 18 -14.09 14.67 10.35
CA LEU A 18 -14.84 14.22 9.17
C LEU A 18 -16.34 14.07 9.45
N PHE A 19 -16.67 13.66 10.68
CA PHE A 19 -18.05 13.45 11.11
C PHE A 19 -18.66 14.67 11.82
N GLY A 20 -17.98 15.83 11.85
CA GLY A 20 -18.42 17.03 12.56
C GLY A 20 -18.16 17.00 14.07
N GLN A 21 -18.95 17.78 14.84
CA GLN A 21 -18.87 17.80 16.30
C GLN A 21 -19.73 16.69 16.89
N GLN A 22 -19.11 15.81 17.68
CA GLN A 22 -19.82 14.69 18.30
C GLN A 22 -20.35 15.05 19.67
N GLN A 23 -21.58 14.62 19.94
CA GLN A 23 -22.20 14.80 21.25
C GLN A 23 -21.61 13.84 22.30
N TYR A 24 -21.09 12.70 21.87
CA TYR A 24 -20.55 11.65 22.72
C TYR A 24 -19.17 11.23 22.23
N GLU A 25 -18.31 10.80 23.16
CA GLU A 25 -17.04 10.18 22.84
C GLU A 25 -17.27 8.80 22.20
N ILE A 26 -16.45 8.48 21.21
CA ILE A 26 -16.50 7.19 20.52
C ILE A 26 -15.47 6.26 21.15
N GLU A 27 -15.95 5.11 21.60
CA GLU A 27 -15.13 4.04 22.15
C GLU A 27 -15.44 2.72 21.45
N ILE A 28 -14.39 2.00 21.07
CA ILE A 28 -14.44 0.70 20.44
C ILE A 28 -14.47 -0.36 21.53
N LEU A 29 -15.43 -1.28 21.45
CA LEU A 29 -15.53 -2.33 22.46
C LEU A 29 -14.28 -3.22 22.46
N PRO A 30 -13.63 -3.42 23.61
CA PRO A 30 -12.44 -4.27 23.68
C PRO A 30 -12.79 -5.75 23.55
N PRO A 31 -11.92 -6.57 22.94
CA PRO A 31 -12.06 -8.01 22.93
C PRO A 31 -11.89 -8.60 24.35
N GLU A 32 -12.29 -9.86 24.53
CA GLU A 32 -12.04 -10.58 25.78
C GLU A 32 -10.55 -10.88 25.97
N GLU A 33 -9.89 -11.34 24.90
CA GLU A 33 -8.47 -11.67 24.87
C GLU A 33 -7.66 -10.59 24.15
N ARG A 34 -6.37 -10.48 24.47
CA ARG A 34 -5.42 -9.58 23.79
C ARG A 34 -5.86 -8.11 23.84
N ARG A 35 -6.42 -7.68 24.97
CA ARG A 35 -6.86 -6.30 25.17
C ARG A 35 -5.73 -5.28 25.00
N ASP A 36 -4.55 -5.61 25.51
CA ASP A 36 -3.37 -4.75 25.36
C ASP A 36 -2.85 -4.72 23.92
N ASP A 37 -3.42 -5.52 23.02
CA ASP A 37 -3.00 -5.48 21.63
C ASP A 37 -3.60 -4.33 20.85
N PHE A 38 -4.69 -3.72 21.31
CA PHE A 38 -5.44 -2.70 20.57
C PHE A 38 -5.72 -1.47 21.43
N CYS A 39 -5.96 -0.32 20.80
CA CYS A 39 -6.38 0.91 21.46
C CYS A 39 -7.81 1.28 21.06
N TYR A 40 -8.61 1.85 21.96
CA TYR A 40 -10.08 1.79 21.84
C TYR A 40 -10.77 3.14 21.69
N SER A 41 -10.13 4.25 22.02
CA SER A 41 -10.64 5.60 21.79
C SER A 41 -9.60 6.45 21.08
N VAL A 42 -10.00 7.64 20.62
CA VAL A 42 -9.07 8.62 20.05
C VAL A 42 -7.95 8.93 21.04
N ALA A 43 -8.29 9.22 22.30
CA ALA A 43 -7.31 9.54 23.34
C ALA A 43 -6.34 8.38 23.64
N ASP A 44 -6.87 7.16 23.77
CA ASP A 44 -6.05 5.96 24.00
C ASP A 44 -5.11 5.68 22.82
N CYS A 45 -5.63 5.73 21.59
CA CYS A 45 -4.82 5.52 20.40
C CYS A 45 -3.75 6.60 20.21
N TRP A 46 -4.04 7.87 20.51
CA TRP A 46 -3.04 8.93 20.51
C TRP A 46 -1.92 8.68 21.52
N SER A 47 -2.26 8.21 22.72
CA SER A 47 -1.27 7.92 23.75
C SER A 47 -0.33 6.77 23.36
N ARG A 48 -0.78 5.83 22.52
CA ARG A 48 -0.08 4.57 22.26
C ARG A 48 0.57 4.49 20.88
N ILE A 49 -0.07 5.09 19.88
CA ILE A 49 0.33 5.04 18.47
C ILE A 49 0.18 6.41 17.78
N PRO A 50 0.77 7.48 18.34
CA PRO A 50 0.57 8.85 17.85
C PRO A 50 0.94 9.02 16.38
N ASP A 51 1.98 8.35 15.89
CA ASP A 51 2.43 8.47 14.50
C ASP A 51 1.42 7.87 13.50
N LEU A 52 0.78 6.76 13.85
CA LEU A 52 -0.28 6.15 13.03
C LEU A 52 -1.54 7.03 13.03
N MET A 53 -1.93 7.55 14.19
CA MET A 53 -3.04 8.49 14.31
C MET A 53 -2.80 9.74 13.47
N ASN A 54 -1.60 10.32 13.56
CA ASN A 54 -1.15 11.45 12.73
C ASN A 54 -1.26 11.13 11.23
N ALA A 55 -0.78 9.95 10.80
CA ALA A 55 -0.77 9.58 9.39
C ALA A 55 -2.20 9.49 8.82
N TRP A 56 -3.13 8.85 9.54
CA TRP A 56 -4.53 8.77 9.12
C TRP A 56 -5.24 10.12 9.21
N LYS A 57 -5.03 10.88 10.29
CA LYS A 57 -5.58 12.24 10.44
C LYS A 57 -5.19 13.14 9.26
N ALA A 58 -3.91 13.15 8.88
CA ALA A 58 -3.41 13.94 7.76
C ALA A 58 -4.10 13.62 6.43
N TYR A 59 -4.43 12.33 6.19
CA TYR A 59 -5.20 11.95 5.01
C TYR A 59 -6.61 12.55 5.03
N PHE A 60 -7.34 12.47 6.13
CA PHE A 60 -8.70 13.01 6.22
C PHE A 60 -8.76 14.53 6.25
N GLU A 61 -7.80 15.19 6.90
CA GLU A 61 -7.66 16.66 6.86
C GLU A 61 -7.41 17.17 5.44
N TYR A 62 -6.61 16.45 4.65
CA TYR A 62 -6.41 16.76 3.24
C TYR A 62 -7.74 16.73 2.48
N LEU A 63 -8.54 15.67 2.65
CA LEU A 63 -9.85 15.56 2.00
C LEU A 63 -10.77 16.73 2.39
N LEU A 64 -10.89 17.04 3.68
CA LEU A 64 -11.74 18.13 4.18
C LEU A 64 -11.28 19.51 3.66
N SER A 65 -9.97 19.77 3.61
CA SER A 65 -9.43 21.04 3.13
C SER A 65 -9.77 21.32 1.66
N THR A 66 -9.95 20.25 0.86
CA THR A 66 -10.30 20.35 -0.56
C THR A 66 -11.81 20.51 -0.80
N GLU A 67 -12.65 20.21 0.19
CA GLU A 67 -14.10 20.42 0.16
C GLU A 67 -14.45 21.88 0.48
N HIS A 68 -13.81 22.47 1.50
CA HIS A 68 -14.07 23.83 1.97
C HIS A 68 -13.64 24.96 1.00
N THR A 69 -12.87 24.64 -0.05
CA THR A 69 -12.46 25.61 -1.09
C THR A 69 -13.46 25.71 -2.26
N ALA A 70 -14.51 24.89 -2.28
CA ALA A 70 -15.50 24.83 -3.36
C ALA A 70 -16.63 25.90 -3.26
N THR A 71 -16.43 26.98 -2.50
CA THR A 71 -17.45 28.04 -2.29
C THR A 71 -17.64 28.98 -3.48
N SER A 72 -16.86 28.82 -4.56
CA SER A 72 -17.02 29.57 -5.81
C SER A 72 -16.94 28.63 -7.04
N PRO A 73 -17.89 28.70 -7.98
CA PRO A 73 -17.88 27.88 -9.21
C PRO A 73 -16.66 28.11 -10.11
N ALA A 74 -15.88 29.16 -9.87
CA ALA A 74 -14.70 29.51 -10.65
C ALA A 74 -13.39 28.88 -10.11
N THR A 75 -13.43 28.21 -8.96
CA THR A 75 -12.26 27.58 -8.33
C THR A 75 -12.52 26.08 -8.18
N PHE A 76 -12.72 25.40 -9.30
CA PHE A 76 -12.82 23.95 -9.32
C PHE A 76 -11.49 23.33 -8.81
N SER A 77 -11.57 22.74 -7.62
CA SER A 77 -10.78 21.60 -7.12
C SER A 77 -9.26 21.80 -7.00
N SER A 78 -8.79 22.20 -5.82
CA SER A 78 -7.40 21.96 -5.39
C SER A 78 -7.10 20.48 -5.09
N PHE A 79 -8.09 19.60 -5.16
CA PHE A 79 -7.94 18.17 -4.94
C PHE A 79 -7.07 17.52 -6.01
N LYS A 80 -6.04 16.80 -5.56
CA LYS A 80 -5.17 15.97 -6.39
C LYS A 80 -5.26 14.54 -5.88
N LEU A 81 -5.80 13.66 -6.71
CA LEU A 81 -5.95 12.24 -6.36
C LEU A 81 -4.62 11.60 -5.96
N ASP A 82 -3.52 11.94 -6.64
CA ASP A 82 -2.19 11.39 -6.33
C ASP A 82 -1.69 11.77 -4.92
N ASP A 83 -1.97 13.00 -4.47
CA ASP A 83 -1.63 13.44 -3.10
C ASP A 83 -2.48 12.71 -2.06
N ALA A 84 -3.78 12.53 -2.33
CA ALA A 84 -4.68 11.75 -1.47
C ALA A 84 -4.21 10.29 -1.35
N LEU A 85 -3.86 9.66 -2.48
CA LEU A 85 -3.35 8.29 -2.52
C LEU A 85 -2.00 8.18 -1.79
N CYS A 86 -1.11 9.16 -1.94
CA CYS A 86 0.15 9.23 -1.21
C CYS A 86 -0.08 9.17 0.32
N LEU A 87 -0.96 10.05 0.83
CA LEU A 87 -1.27 10.13 2.26
C LEU A 87 -1.93 8.84 2.77
N MET A 88 -2.91 8.31 2.03
CA MET A 88 -3.60 7.06 2.36
C MET A 88 -2.62 5.89 2.40
N TRP A 89 -1.80 5.71 1.36
CA TRP A 89 -0.84 4.61 1.29
C TRP A 89 0.22 4.71 2.38
N ARG A 90 0.71 5.92 2.70
CA ARG A 90 1.63 6.14 3.81
C ARG A 90 1.04 5.68 5.15
N ALA A 91 -0.22 6.02 5.43
CA ALA A 91 -0.91 5.59 6.64
C ALA A 91 -1.18 4.07 6.63
N HIS A 92 -1.54 3.51 5.47
CA HIS A 92 -1.79 2.08 5.29
C HIS A 92 -0.54 1.23 5.56
N VAL A 93 0.61 1.54 4.93
CA VAL A 93 1.86 0.78 5.15
C VAL A 93 2.38 0.95 6.57
N ALA A 94 2.26 2.15 7.17
CA ALA A 94 2.61 2.36 8.57
C ALA A 94 1.76 1.49 9.52
N SER A 95 0.47 1.32 9.20
CA SER A 95 -0.44 0.46 9.95
C SER A 95 -0.03 -1.01 9.90
N ILE A 96 0.37 -1.50 8.72
CA ILE A 96 0.90 -2.86 8.55
C ILE A 96 2.23 -3.02 9.30
N ALA A 97 3.17 -2.09 9.12
CA ALA A 97 4.48 -2.14 9.74
C ALA A 97 4.41 -2.16 11.28
N TYR A 98 3.48 -1.41 11.86
CA TYR A 98 3.22 -1.44 13.31
C TYR A 98 2.60 -2.76 13.76
N ALA A 99 1.59 -3.24 13.03
CA ALA A 99 0.82 -4.42 13.43
C ALA A 99 1.55 -5.75 13.19
N GLN A 100 2.42 -5.83 12.18
CA GLN A 100 3.07 -7.07 11.75
C GLN A 100 3.87 -7.76 12.87
N PRO A 101 4.83 -7.10 13.56
CA PRO A 101 5.57 -7.76 14.65
C PRO A 101 4.66 -8.21 15.79
N LYS A 102 3.57 -7.47 16.04
CA LYS A 102 2.62 -7.76 17.13
C LYS A 102 1.82 -9.03 16.90
N PHE A 103 1.47 -9.32 15.65
CA PHE A 103 0.68 -10.50 15.29
C PHE A 103 1.51 -11.64 14.70
N HIS A 104 2.84 -11.54 14.68
CA HIS A 104 3.70 -12.57 14.12
C HIS A 104 3.47 -13.94 14.78
N ASP A 105 3.36 -13.98 16.11
CA ASP A 105 3.08 -15.22 16.85
C ASP A 105 1.71 -15.83 16.55
N SER A 106 0.78 -15.07 15.97
CA SER A 106 -0.53 -15.60 15.54
C SER A 106 -0.41 -16.44 14.27
N LEU A 107 0.67 -16.32 13.51
CA LEU A 107 0.90 -17.10 12.29
C LEU A 107 1.02 -18.60 12.58
N LYS A 108 1.41 -18.99 13.80
CA LYS A 108 1.48 -20.41 14.22
C LYS A 108 0.15 -21.15 14.20
N TYR A 109 -0.97 -20.42 14.16
CA TYR A 109 -2.31 -20.99 14.07
C TYR A 109 -2.76 -21.21 12.62
N LEU A 110 -1.96 -20.79 11.64
CA LEU A 110 -2.23 -20.93 10.21
C LEU A 110 -1.36 -22.06 9.63
N SER A 111 -1.77 -22.58 8.47
CA SER A 111 -0.92 -23.50 7.71
C SER A 111 0.31 -22.75 7.19
N ASP A 112 1.43 -23.45 6.96
CA ASP A 112 2.63 -22.81 6.40
C ASP A 112 2.34 -22.08 5.07
N PRO A 113 1.57 -22.64 4.11
CA PRO A 113 1.19 -21.91 2.90
C PRO A 113 0.47 -20.59 3.19
N GLU A 114 -0.47 -20.58 4.13
CA GLU A 114 -1.26 -19.39 4.48
C GLU A 114 -0.43 -18.35 5.25
N ALA A 115 0.37 -18.79 6.23
CA ALA A 115 1.27 -17.92 6.98
C ALA A 115 2.28 -17.22 6.04
N ASN A 116 2.88 -17.99 5.13
CA ASN A 116 3.80 -17.46 4.12
C ASN A 116 3.09 -16.50 3.16
N PHE A 117 1.87 -16.81 2.72
CA PHE A 117 1.08 -15.89 1.90
C PHE A 117 0.86 -14.56 2.62
N GLY A 118 0.52 -14.58 3.92
CA GLY A 118 0.39 -13.37 4.73
C GLY A 118 1.65 -12.49 4.74
N GLU A 119 2.83 -13.10 4.89
CA GLU A 119 4.11 -12.37 4.81
C GLU A 119 4.40 -11.83 3.40
N HIS A 120 4.17 -12.67 2.37
CA HIS A 120 4.40 -12.28 0.98
C HIS A 120 3.48 -11.11 0.58
N TRP A 121 2.22 -11.17 1.01
CA TRP A 121 1.23 -10.12 0.78
C TRP A 121 1.63 -8.82 1.50
N ALA A 122 1.95 -8.88 2.79
CA ALA A 122 2.39 -7.71 3.55
C ALA A 122 3.60 -7.02 2.90
N ASN A 123 4.58 -7.80 2.42
CA ASN A 123 5.72 -7.22 1.70
C ASN A 123 5.32 -6.62 0.34
N ALA A 124 4.43 -7.26 -0.42
CA ALA A 124 3.99 -6.74 -1.71
C ALA A 124 3.21 -5.42 -1.57
N VAL A 125 2.49 -5.21 -0.46
CA VAL A 125 1.77 -3.97 -0.20
C VAL A 125 2.71 -2.75 -0.19
N ASP A 126 3.94 -2.87 0.31
CA ASP A 126 4.92 -1.77 0.25
C ASP A 126 5.27 -1.37 -1.20
N PHE A 127 5.36 -2.34 -2.10
CA PHE A 127 5.61 -2.09 -3.52
C PHE A 127 4.39 -1.45 -4.19
N ILE A 128 3.18 -1.92 -3.86
CA ILE A 128 1.93 -1.36 -4.37
C ILE A 128 1.77 0.09 -3.91
N ALA A 129 1.98 0.34 -2.62
CA ALA A 129 1.87 1.64 -1.98
C ALA A 129 2.79 2.69 -2.61
N ALA A 130 4.05 2.31 -2.91
CA ALA A 130 5.00 3.21 -3.55
C ALA A 130 4.50 3.77 -4.89
N THR A 131 3.60 3.05 -5.59
CA THR A 131 3.06 3.49 -6.88
C THR A 131 1.86 4.42 -6.77
N HIS A 132 1.38 4.71 -5.56
CA HIS A 132 0.08 5.35 -5.32
C HIS A 132 -1.04 4.63 -6.07
N PHE A 133 -1.09 3.31 -5.95
CA PHE A 133 -2.04 2.50 -6.71
C PHE A 133 -3.49 2.88 -6.35
N SER A 134 -4.38 3.00 -7.33
CA SER A 134 -5.78 3.32 -7.04
C SER A 134 -6.46 2.18 -6.28
N THR A 135 -7.16 2.51 -5.19
CA THR A 135 -7.97 1.57 -4.40
C THR A 135 -9.45 1.87 -4.51
N ASP A 136 -9.89 2.43 -5.65
CA ASP A 136 -11.30 2.58 -5.96
C ASP A 136 -12.01 1.21 -6.06
N LEU A 137 -13.34 1.23 -6.04
CA LEU A 137 -14.16 0.01 -6.02
C LEU A 137 -13.89 -0.91 -7.22
N LEU A 138 -13.78 -0.34 -8.43
CA LEU A 138 -13.61 -1.13 -9.66
C LEU A 138 -12.21 -1.76 -9.69
N THR A 139 -11.20 -0.96 -9.40
CA THR A 139 -9.80 -1.39 -9.36
C THR A 139 -9.60 -2.46 -8.30
N THR A 140 -10.09 -2.24 -7.07
CA THR A 140 -9.96 -3.20 -5.97
C THR A 140 -10.69 -4.50 -6.28
N ASN A 141 -11.92 -4.44 -6.79
CA ASN A 141 -12.69 -5.62 -7.17
C ASN A 141 -11.93 -6.45 -8.22
N ASN A 142 -11.41 -5.81 -9.27
CA ASN A 142 -10.63 -6.49 -10.30
C ASN A 142 -9.38 -7.19 -9.75
N PHE A 143 -8.67 -6.57 -8.81
CA PHE A 143 -7.49 -7.18 -8.19
C PHE A 143 -7.84 -8.34 -7.25
N GLN A 144 -8.91 -8.21 -6.46
CA GLN A 144 -9.30 -9.23 -5.48
C GLN A 144 -9.70 -10.56 -6.13
N VAL A 145 -10.23 -10.55 -7.36
CA VAL A 145 -10.55 -11.77 -8.11
C VAL A 145 -9.34 -12.69 -8.30
N PHE A 146 -8.12 -12.13 -8.34
CA PHE A 146 -6.89 -12.88 -8.54
C PHE A 146 -6.16 -13.26 -7.25
N LEU A 147 -6.68 -12.85 -6.09
CA LEU A 147 -6.20 -13.33 -4.80
C LEU A 147 -6.82 -14.71 -4.46
N PRO A 148 -6.23 -15.45 -3.50
CA PRO A 148 -6.83 -16.67 -2.98
C PRO A 148 -8.27 -16.44 -2.50
N GLN A 149 -9.22 -17.24 -3.01
CA GLN A 149 -10.64 -17.16 -2.61
C GLN A 149 -10.96 -18.04 -1.38
N ARG A 150 -9.94 -18.75 -0.88
CA ARG A 150 -9.95 -19.51 0.36
C ARG A 150 -8.58 -19.40 1.00
N MET A 151 -8.50 -19.66 2.31
CA MET A 151 -7.21 -19.84 2.97
C MET A 151 -6.45 -20.98 2.31
N LEU A 152 -5.13 -20.82 2.21
CA LEU A 152 -4.24 -21.87 1.75
C LEU A 152 -4.11 -22.95 2.82
N VAL A 153 -4.02 -24.19 2.40
CA VAL A 153 -3.99 -25.36 3.28
C VAL A 153 -2.77 -26.22 2.99
N VAL A 154 -2.49 -27.15 3.91
CA VAL A 154 -1.42 -28.14 3.71
C VAL A 154 -1.67 -28.92 2.43
N GLY A 155 -0.68 -28.92 1.53
CA GLY A 155 -0.77 -29.56 0.21
C GLY A 155 -0.95 -28.59 -0.96
N ASP A 156 -1.29 -27.32 -0.70
CA ASP A 156 -1.28 -26.29 -1.73
C ASP A 156 0.16 -25.98 -2.16
N VAL A 157 0.48 -26.23 -3.43
CA VAL A 157 1.82 -26.01 -4.00
C VAL A 157 1.74 -25.02 -5.15
N ILE A 158 2.26 -23.81 -4.93
CA ILE A 158 2.38 -22.77 -5.97
C ILE A 158 3.40 -23.23 -7.04
N PRO A 159 3.15 -23.06 -8.35
CA PRO A 159 1.99 -22.42 -8.99
C PRO A 159 0.92 -23.41 -9.50
N PHE A 160 0.75 -24.56 -8.85
CA PHE A 160 -0.09 -25.67 -9.34
C PHE A 160 -1.22 -26.04 -8.37
N ILE A 161 -1.84 -25.04 -7.73
CA ILE A 161 -3.04 -25.25 -6.91
C ILE A 161 -4.21 -25.53 -7.85
N SER A 162 -4.76 -26.75 -7.79
CA SER A 162 -5.64 -27.30 -8.82
C SER A 162 -7.00 -26.61 -8.93
N ASP A 163 -7.52 -26.09 -7.82
CA ASP A 163 -8.81 -25.38 -7.76
C ASP A 163 -8.67 -23.87 -7.99
N PHE A 164 -7.45 -23.37 -8.24
CA PHE A 164 -7.19 -21.97 -8.55
C PHE A 164 -7.03 -21.78 -10.06
N SER A 165 -7.51 -20.64 -10.55
CA SER A 165 -7.24 -20.23 -11.93
C SER A 165 -5.74 -20.05 -12.20
N PRO A 166 -5.30 -20.15 -13.47
CA PRO A 166 -3.91 -19.84 -13.83
C PRO A 166 -3.44 -18.46 -13.36
N GLN A 167 -4.33 -17.47 -13.38
CA GLN A 167 -4.07 -16.10 -12.93
C GLN A 167 -3.82 -16.03 -11.43
N GLN A 168 -4.66 -16.70 -10.61
CA GLN A 168 -4.47 -16.75 -9.17
C GLN A 168 -3.14 -17.42 -8.79
N ASN A 169 -2.82 -18.56 -9.43
CA ASN A 169 -1.54 -19.23 -9.24
C ASN A 169 -0.34 -18.35 -9.65
N ARG A 170 -0.47 -17.57 -10.74
CA ARG A 170 0.55 -16.62 -11.18
C ARG A 170 0.74 -15.46 -10.20
N VAL A 171 -0.34 -14.89 -9.67
CA VAL A 171 -0.26 -13.82 -8.66
C VAL A 171 0.44 -14.34 -7.40
N LEU A 172 0.05 -15.51 -6.88
CA LEU A 172 0.72 -16.14 -5.75
C LEU A 172 2.22 -16.38 -5.97
N LEU A 173 2.59 -16.88 -7.14
CA LEU A 173 3.99 -17.04 -7.52
C LEU A 173 4.72 -15.69 -7.54
N SER A 174 4.10 -14.66 -8.09
CA SER A 174 4.70 -13.33 -8.22
C SER A 174 4.96 -12.70 -6.85
N LEU A 175 3.99 -12.81 -5.92
CA LEU A 175 4.13 -12.38 -4.53
C LEU A 175 5.28 -13.13 -3.82
N SER A 176 5.33 -14.47 -3.98
CA SER A 176 6.38 -15.30 -3.39
C SER A 176 7.78 -14.92 -3.91
N VAL A 177 7.92 -14.73 -5.22
CA VAL A 177 9.19 -14.33 -5.86
C VAL A 177 9.60 -12.94 -5.40
N LEU A 178 8.68 -11.96 -5.39
CA LEU A 178 8.94 -10.60 -4.93
C LEU A 178 9.47 -10.59 -3.49
N TYR A 179 8.77 -11.30 -2.59
CA TYR A 179 9.20 -11.43 -1.19
C TYR A 179 10.58 -12.05 -1.07
N LYS A 180 10.83 -13.18 -1.74
CA LYS A 180 12.13 -13.88 -1.67
C LYS A 180 13.28 -13.00 -2.15
N ILE A 181 13.10 -12.27 -3.26
CA ILE A 181 14.13 -11.37 -3.79
C ILE A 181 14.32 -10.17 -2.86
N ASN A 182 13.24 -9.56 -2.38
CA ASN A 182 13.35 -8.42 -1.48
C ASN A 182 14.04 -8.81 -0.16
N LYS A 183 13.69 -9.96 0.40
CA LYS A 183 14.34 -10.53 1.59
C LYS A 183 15.82 -10.84 1.35
N ALA A 184 16.14 -11.49 0.23
CA ALA A 184 17.53 -11.82 -0.14
C ALA A 184 18.40 -10.57 -0.38
N THR A 185 17.79 -9.46 -0.80
CA THR A 185 18.47 -8.17 -0.98
C THR A 185 18.44 -7.29 0.28
N GLY A 186 17.94 -7.80 1.40
CA GLY A 186 17.86 -7.03 2.66
C GLY A 186 16.98 -5.78 2.55
N GLY A 187 15.98 -5.78 1.66
CA GLY A 187 15.11 -4.64 1.40
C GLY A 187 15.62 -3.65 0.36
N LEU A 188 16.83 -3.83 -0.20
CA LEU A 188 17.38 -2.93 -1.22
C LEU A 188 16.50 -2.84 -2.47
N LEU A 189 15.86 -3.94 -2.87
CA LEU A 189 14.91 -3.95 -3.99
C LEU A 189 13.77 -2.94 -3.74
N LEU A 190 13.15 -2.98 -2.56
CA LEU A 190 12.09 -2.03 -2.19
C LEU A 190 12.60 -0.59 -2.15
N SER A 191 13.79 -0.33 -1.60
CA SER A 191 14.35 1.02 -1.56
C SER A 191 14.60 1.60 -2.96
N LEU A 192 15.12 0.78 -3.88
CA LEU A 192 15.29 1.19 -5.29
C LEU A 192 13.95 1.41 -5.98
N TRP A 193 12.96 0.56 -5.70
CA TRP A 193 11.60 0.72 -6.21
C TRP A 193 10.96 2.03 -5.73
N GLN A 194 10.98 2.31 -4.43
CA GLN A 194 10.46 3.55 -3.84
C GLN A 194 11.15 4.79 -4.45
N LYS A 195 12.47 4.73 -4.66
CA LYS A 195 13.20 5.79 -5.35
C LYS A 195 12.75 5.97 -6.80
N ALA A 196 12.50 4.87 -7.53
CA ALA A 196 11.98 4.96 -8.89
C ALA A 196 10.55 5.54 -8.92
N MET A 197 9.72 5.22 -7.92
CA MET A 197 8.34 5.72 -7.81
C MET A 197 8.23 7.14 -7.22
N SER A 198 9.35 7.81 -6.92
CA SER A 198 9.29 9.20 -6.42
C SER A 198 8.82 10.19 -7.48
N THR A 199 8.84 9.82 -8.77
CA THR A 199 8.32 10.63 -9.88
C THR A 199 6.97 10.12 -10.36
N GLU A 200 6.17 11.00 -10.97
CA GLU A 200 4.85 10.65 -11.51
C GLU A 200 4.97 9.61 -12.64
N GLU A 201 5.96 9.75 -13.51
CA GLU A 201 6.25 8.82 -14.59
C GLU A 201 6.63 7.44 -14.05
N GLY A 202 7.46 7.43 -12.98
CA GLY A 202 7.82 6.22 -12.25
C GLY A 202 6.58 5.50 -11.73
N ARG A 203 5.71 6.22 -11.02
CA ARG A 203 4.45 5.67 -10.49
C ARG A 203 3.56 5.11 -11.59
N LYS A 204 3.34 5.84 -12.68
CA LYS A 204 2.54 5.36 -13.83
C LYS A 204 3.09 4.07 -14.42
N MET A 205 4.41 3.93 -14.52
CA MET A 205 5.04 2.69 -14.97
C MET A 205 4.88 1.56 -13.95
N GLY A 206 5.07 1.86 -12.67
CA GLY A 206 4.89 0.90 -11.58
C GLY A 206 3.46 0.37 -11.49
N GLN A 207 2.46 1.24 -11.64
CA GLN A 207 1.04 0.86 -11.70
C GLN A 207 0.75 -0.12 -12.85
N LYS A 208 1.30 0.13 -14.04
CA LYS A 208 1.18 -0.79 -15.19
C LYS A 208 1.84 -2.13 -14.92
N LEU A 209 3.03 -2.14 -14.30
CA LEU A 209 3.72 -3.36 -13.90
C LEU A 209 2.88 -4.19 -12.92
N ILE A 210 2.31 -3.56 -11.90
CA ILE A 210 1.46 -4.20 -10.90
C ILE A 210 0.20 -4.77 -11.55
N ALA A 211 -0.49 -3.98 -12.37
CA ALA A 211 -1.66 -4.43 -13.12
C ALA A 211 -1.34 -5.58 -14.09
N GLY A 212 -0.13 -5.60 -14.65
CA GLY A 212 0.36 -6.68 -15.51
C GLY A 212 0.57 -8.02 -14.79
N MET A 213 0.69 -8.05 -13.46
CA MET A 213 0.76 -9.30 -12.70
C MET A 213 -0.58 -10.04 -12.69
N ALA A 214 -1.67 -9.28 -12.68
CA ALA A 214 -3.05 -9.77 -12.72
C ALA A 214 -3.56 -10.04 -14.14
N SER A 215 -2.88 -9.56 -15.18
CA SER A 215 -3.36 -9.66 -16.56
C SER A 215 -2.95 -10.98 -17.24
N SER A 216 -3.78 -11.43 -18.18
CA SER A 216 -3.56 -12.63 -19.01
C SER A 216 -2.46 -12.46 -20.07
N GLN A 217 -1.93 -11.24 -20.26
CA GLN A 217 -0.81 -11.03 -21.17
C GLN A 217 0.46 -11.65 -20.59
N LYS A 218 1.25 -12.31 -21.45
CA LYS A 218 2.62 -12.72 -21.11
C LYS A 218 3.33 -11.50 -20.54
N PHE A 219 3.92 -11.65 -19.35
CA PHE A 219 4.81 -10.64 -18.81
C PHE A 219 5.86 -10.33 -19.88
N ASP A 220 5.82 -9.13 -20.46
CA ASP A 220 6.75 -8.67 -21.49
C ASP A 220 7.70 -7.61 -20.89
N PRO A 221 8.74 -8.06 -20.16
CA PRO A 221 9.70 -7.14 -19.57
C PRO A 221 10.46 -6.31 -20.62
N LEU A 222 10.55 -6.79 -21.86
CA LEU A 222 11.17 -6.06 -22.96
C LEU A 222 10.27 -4.94 -23.49
N GLY A 223 8.97 -5.16 -23.60
CA GLY A 223 7.99 -4.11 -23.91
C GLY A 223 8.02 -2.99 -22.89
N ILE A 224 8.04 -3.32 -21.59
CA ILE A 224 8.14 -2.34 -20.50
C ILE A 224 9.49 -1.62 -20.52
N TYR A 225 10.60 -2.32 -20.77
CA TYR A 225 11.92 -1.70 -20.94
C TYR A 225 11.97 -0.73 -22.14
N ASN A 226 11.31 -1.08 -23.25
CA ASN A 226 11.25 -0.21 -24.41
C ASN A 226 10.36 1.02 -24.16
N ASP A 227 9.30 0.90 -23.37
CA ASP A 227 8.51 2.03 -22.87
C ASP A 227 9.35 2.92 -21.93
N LEU A 228 10.14 2.32 -21.04
CA LEU A 228 11.10 3.02 -20.16
C LEU A 228 12.17 3.80 -20.93
N LYS A 229 12.66 3.23 -22.03
CA LYS A 229 13.64 3.89 -22.90
C LYS A 229 13.01 5.03 -23.72
N ARG A 230 11.71 4.95 -24.00
CA ARG A 230 10.97 5.93 -24.81
C ARG A 230 10.41 7.08 -23.95
N ALA A 231 10.12 6.83 -22.68
CA ALA A 231 9.85 7.85 -21.68
C ALA A 231 11.19 8.48 -21.23
N ASP A 232 11.56 9.57 -21.89
CA ASP A 232 12.85 10.25 -21.82
C ASP A 232 13.30 10.61 -20.39
N LEU A 233 14.00 9.69 -19.71
CA LEU A 233 14.86 10.01 -18.58
C LEU A 233 16.16 10.61 -19.13
N THR A 234 16.08 11.87 -19.56
CA THR A 234 17.29 12.69 -19.62
C THR A 234 17.90 12.72 -18.22
N ALA A 235 19.13 12.22 -18.12
CA ALA A 235 19.89 12.20 -16.87
C ALA A 235 19.87 13.58 -16.19
N PRO A 236 19.84 13.66 -14.85
CA PRO A 236 19.92 14.93 -14.14
C PRO A 236 21.15 15.71 -14.61
N SER A 237 20.94 16.98 -14.98
CA SER A 237 21.96 17.92 -15.46
C SER A 237 23.06 18.28 -14.44
N PHE A 238 23.16 17.54 -13.32
CA PHE A 238 24.16 17.73 -12.27
C PHE A 238 25.53 17.11 -12.57
N LEU A 239 25.71 16.40 -13.69
CA LEU A 239 27.02 15.87 -14.13
C LEU A 239 27.56 16.55 -15.38
N ARG A 240 27.26 17.84 -15.60
CA ARG A 240 28.06 18.64 -16.53
C ARG A 240 29.36 19.07 -15.84
N LYS A 241 30.44 18.32 -16.08
CA LYS A 241 31.80 18.84 -15.89
C LYS A 241 31.90 20.13 -16.69
N SER A 242 32.03 21.25 -16.00
CA SER A 242 32.54 22.50 -16.56
C SER A 242 34.00 22.25 -16.95
N SER A 243 34.23 21.91 -18.21
CA SER A 243 35.54 22.11 -18.86
C SER A 243 35.48 23.48 -19.53
N SER A 244 35.82 24.52 -18.79
CA SER A 244 36.20 25.81 -19.35
C SER A 244 37.58 25.67 -19.97
N ASN A 245 37.64 25.81 -21.28
CA ASN A 245 38.88 25.91 -22.05
C ASN A 245 39.66 27.17 -21.59
N ILE A 246 40.95 26.98 -21.31
CA ILE A 246 41.97 28.02 -21.39
C ILE A 246 42.69 27.77 -22.70
N GLU A 247 42.39 28.58 -23.71
CA GLU A 247 43.31 29.22 -24.67
C GLU A 247 42.49 30.17 -25.56
#